data_AF-A0A0Q9TCD7-F1
#
_entry.id   AF-A0A0Q9TCD7-F1
#
_cell.length_a   1.000
_cell.length_b   1.000
_cell.length_c   1.000
_cell.angle_alpha   90.00
_cell.angle_beta   90.00
_cell.angle_gamma   90.00
#
_symmetry.space_group_name_H-M   'P 1'
#
loop_
_entity.id
_entity.type
_entity.pdbx_description
1 polymer ?
#
loop_
_entity_poly.entity_id
_entity_poly.type
_entity_poly.pdbx_seq_one_letter_code
_entity_poly.pdbx_strand_id
1 'polypeptide(L)'
;MTNLSQTEKALSQGAEYVNTARGDVKGKCNILSDRVSEMMGGWGGQGASAFSNLMLAWQEKQETILKALDQLSMSMQETEKDNMKTDESQSQTHMNLQNRLG
;
A
#
# COMPACT_ATOMS: atom_id res chain seq x y z
N MET A 1 -27.06 -7.13 -12.23
CA MET A 1 -25.71 -6.56 -12.32
C MET A 1 -25.17 -6.21 -10.92
N THR A 2 -25.28 -7.10 -9.94
CA THR A 2 -25.06 -6.76 -8.51
C THR A 2 -23.66 -7.13 -7.99
N ASN A 3 -22.93 -7.99 -8.69
CA ASN A 3 -21.61 -8.46 -8.23
C ASN A 3 -20.44 -7.53 -8.62
N LEU A 4 -20.58 -6.77 -9.72
CA LEU A 4 -19.53 -5.89 -10.23
C LEU A 4 -19.36 -4.67 -9.32
N SER A 5 -20.44 -3.95 -9.00
CA SER A 5 -20.39 -2.80 -8.08
C SER A 5 -20.00 -3.13 -6.64
N GLN A 6 -20.20 -4.38 -6.23
CA GLN A 6 -19.71 -4.88 -4.94
C GLN A 6 -18.20 -5.09 -4.96
N THR A 7 -17.65 -5.55 -6.09
CA THR A 7 -16.21 -5.76 -6.29
C THR A 7 -15.47 -4.43 -6.50
N GLU A 8 -16.11 -3.47 -7.19
CA GLU A 8 -15.66 -2.08 -7.39
C GLU A 8 -15.61 -1.23 -6.11
N LYS A 9 -16.01 -1.75 -4.96
CA LYS A 9 -15.79 -1.09 -3.66
C LYS A 9 -14.84 -1.87 -2.78
N ALA A 10 -14.68 -3.15 -3.05
CA ALA A 10 -13.82 -4.03 -2.27
C ALA A 10 -12.34 -3.70 -2.49
N LEU A 11 -11.93 -3.30 -3.70
CA LEU A 11 -10.54 -2.91 -3.99
C LEU A 11 -10.18 -1.57 -3.34
N SER A 12 -11.05 -0.56 -3.42
CA SER A 12 -10.90 0.71 -2.71
C SER A 12 -10.81 0.51 -1.19
N GLN A 13 -11.69 -0.31 -0.63
CA GLN A 13 -11.66 -0.62 0.80
C GLN A 13 -10.39 -1.39 1.18
N GLY A 14 -9.95 -2.33 0.34
CA GLY A 14 -8.68 -3.03 0.49
C GLY A 14 -7.48 -2.08 0.48
N ALA A 15 -7.45 -1.11 -0.43
CA ALA A 15 -6.42 -0.08 -0.50
C ALA A 15 -6.37 0.77 0.78
N GLU A 16 -7.52 1.11 1.35
CA GLU A 16 -7.61 1.84 2.63
C GLU A 16 -7.04 1.01 3.80
N TYR A 17 -7.32 -0.29 3.85
CA TYR A 17 -6.71 -1.19 4.84
C TYR A 17 -5.20 -1.30 4.68
N VAL A 18 -4.70 -1.36 3.44
CA VAL A 18 -3.25 -1.38 3.16
C VAL A 18 -2.61 -0.07 3.61
N ASN A 19 -3.24 1.08 3.37
CA ASN A 19 -2.76 2.38 3.84
C ASN A 19 -2.74 2.48 5.37
N THR A 20 -3.76 1.93 6.03
CA THR A 20 -3.81 1.86 7.49
C THR A 20 -2.65 1.00 8.03
N ALA A 21 -2.48 -0.20 7.48
CA ALA A 21 -1.38 -1.09 7.85
C ALA A 21 -0.01 -0.45 7.59
N ARG A 22 0.15 0.31 6.50
CA ARG A 22 1.36 1.09 6.22
C ARG A 22 1.63 2.13 7.31
N GLY A 23 0.59 2.84 7.75
CA GLY A 23 0.66 3.77 8.88
C GLY A 23 1.15 3.08 10.16
N ASP A 24 0.56 1.92 10.48
CA ASP A 24 0.92 1.13 11.66
C ASP A 24 2.37 0.63 11.61
N VAL A 25 2.80 0.10 10.46
CA VAL A 25 4.19 -0.33 10.25
C VAL A 25 5.14 0.84 10.44
N LYS A 26 4.84 2.00 9.83
CA LYS A 26 5.66 3.21 9.99
C LYS A 26 5.76 3.63 11.45
N GLY A 27 4.64 3.64 12.17
CA GLY A 27 4.60 3.99 13.59
C GLY A 27 5.44 3.04 14.45
N LYS A 28 5.26 1.72 14.27
CA LYS A 28 6.06 0.69 14.97
C LYS A 28 7.55 0.83 14.67
N CYS A 29 7.90 1.12 13.42
CA CYS A 29 9.29 1.28 13.04
C CYS A 29 9.93 2.52 13.68
N ASN A 30 9.21 3.64 13.73
CA ASN A 30 9.68 4.84 14.41
C ASN A 30 9.92 4.59 15.90
N ILE A 31 8.97 3.93 16.59
CA ILE A 31 9.12 3.56 18.01
C ILE A 31 10.36 2.69 18.23
N LEU A 32 10.62 1.74 17.33
CA LEU A 32 11.80 0.90 17.43
C LEU A 32 13.09 1.72 17.23
N SER A 33 13.12 2.60 16.23
CA SER A 33 14.27 3.49 15.97
C SER A 33 14.56 4.41 17.16
N ASP A 34 13.54 4.93 17.83
CA ASP A 34 13.68 5.78 19.01
C ASP A 34 14.28 4.99 20.19
N ARG A 35 13.73 3.81 20.49
CA ARG A 35 14.26 2.92 21.54
C ARG A 35 15.69 2.49 21.28
N VAL A 36 16.00 2.18 20.03
CA VAL A 36 17.33 1.78 19.57
C VAL A 36 18.31 2.96 19.73
N SER A 37 17.88 4.19 19.47
CA SER A 37 18.68 5.41 19.71
C SER A 37 18.88 5.74 21.20
N GLU A 38 17.91 5.47 22.06
CA GLU A 38 18.05 5.63 23.53
C GLU A 38 19.10 4.66 24.10
N MET A 39 19.12 3.40 23.62
CA MET A 39 20.09 2.39 24.07
C MET A 39 21.53 2.73 23.68
N MET A 40 21.73 3.49 22.59
CA MET A 40 23.04 3.91 22.08
C MET A 40 23.84 4.76 23.06
N GLY A 41 23.19 5.48 23.97
CA GLY A 41 23.87 6.27 25.00
C GLY A 41 24.82 5.44 25.89
N GLY A 42 24.62 4.11 25.95
CA GLY A 42 25.47 3.19 26.72
C GLY A 42 26.53 2.43 25.90
N TRP A 43 26.55 2.52 24.57
CA TRP A 43 27.31 1.64 23.68
C TRP A 43 28.43 2.40 22.96
N GLY A 44 29.52 2.71 23.69
CA GLY A 44 30.72 3.34 23.10
C GLY A 44 31.66 2.35 22.40
N GLY A 45 32.50 2.83 21.48
CA GLY A 45 33.56 2.04 20.83
C GLY A 45 33.09 1.19 19.64
N GLN A 46 33.53 -0.07 19.54
CA GLN A 46 33.16 -0.98 18.44
C GLN A 46 31.64 -1.28 18.37
N GLY A 47 30.90 -1.09 19.48
CA GLY A 47 29.44 -1.18 19.48
C GLY A 47 28.77 -0.09 18.63
N ALA A 48 29.38 1.10 18.52
CA ALA A 48 28.83 2.22 17.76
C ALA A 48 28.85 1.95 16.24
N SER A 49 29.86 1.24 15.71
CA SER A 49 29.92 0.91 14.27
C SER A 49 28.94 -0.20 13.90
N ALA A 50 28.85 -1.26 14.71
CA ALA A 50 27.86 -2.32 14.53
C ALA A 50 26.43 -1.77 14.59
N PHE A 51 26.19 -0.82 15.50
CA PHE A 51 24.92 -0.10 15.60
C PHE A 51 24.62 0.73 14.34
N SER A 52 25.58 1.52 13.86
CA SER A 52 25.38 2.33 12.65
C SER A 52 24.97 1.47 11.46
N ASN A 53 25.62 0.31 11.29
CA ASN A 53 25.26 -0.65 10.25
C ASN A 53 23.85 -1.21 10.43
N LEU A 54 23.46 -1.54 11.68
CA LEU A 54 22.10 -1.98 11.98
C LEU A 54 21.06 -0.91 11.66
N MET A 55 21.33 0.35 12.02
CA MET A 55 20.44 1.48 11.78
C MET A 55 20.22 1.71 10.28
N LEU A 56 21.29 1.65 9.49
CA LEU A 56 21.21 1.76 8.02
C LEU A 56 20.39 0.62 7.41
N ALA A 57 20.71 -0.62 7.76
CA ALA A 57 19.97 -1.79 7.29
C ALA A 57 18.50 -1.72 7.71
N TRP A 58 18.22 -1.26 8.93
CA TRP A 58 16.86 -1.08 9.44
C TRP A 58 16.06 -0.06 8.60
N GLN A 59 16.65 1.10 8.32
CA GLN A 59 16.03 2.13 7.48
C GLN A 59 15.74 1.61 6.07
N GLU A 60 16.69 0.92 5.45
CA GLU A 60 16.52 0.33 4.12
C GLU A 60 15.37 -0.70 4.08
N LYS A 61 15.30 -1.59 5.08
CA LYS A 61 14.24 -2.60 5.16
C LYS A 61 12.88 -1.98 5.42
N GLN A 62 12.80 -0.99 6.32
CA GLN A 62 11.57 -0.24 6.58
C GLN A 62 11.08 0.44 5.30
N GLU A 63 11.94 1.17 4.60
CA GLU A 63 11.57 1.84 3.35
C GLU A 63 11.05 0.85 2.30
N THR A 64 11.70 -0.31 2.18
CA THR A 64 11.28 -1.35 1.23
C THR A 64 9.85 -1.81 1.51
N ILE A 65 9.53 -2.07 2.78
CA ILE A 65 8.18 -2.50 3.18
C ILE A 65 7.17 -1.38 2.93
N LEU A 66 7.49 -0.13 3.32
CA LEU A 66 6.59 1.00 3.15
C LEU A 66 6.31 1.30 1.67
N LYS A 67 7.33 1.16 0.80
CA LYS A 67 7.18 1.29 -0.66
C LYS A 67 6.32 0.17 -1.24
N ALA A 68 6.51 -1.07 -0.78
CA ALA A 68 5.69 -2.19 -1.24
C ALA A 68 4.21 -2.03 -0.87
N LEU A 69 3.91 -1.56 0.35
CA LEU A 69 2.54 -1.28 0.78
C LEU A 69 1.91 -0.13 -0.01
N ASP A 70 2.67 0.92 -0.28
CA ASP A 70 2.24 2.06 -1.10
C ASP A 70 1.89 1.61 -2.53
N GLN A 71 2.79 0.83 -3.15
CA GLN A 71 2.58 0.27 -4.48
C GLN A 71 1.36 -0.64 -4.53
N LEU A 72 1.15 -1.47 -3.50
CA LEU A 72 -0.02 -2.34 -3.42
C LEU A 72 -1.33 -1.54 -3.37
N SER A 73 -1.39 -0.48 -2.55
CA SER A 73 -2.56 0.41 -2.48
C SER A 73 -2.82 1.07 -3.84
N MET A 74 -1.78 1.61 -4.48
CA MET A 74 -1.92 2.24 -5.80
C MET A 74 -2.42 1.26 -6.86
N SER A 75 -1.86 0.05 -6.90
CA SER A 75 -2.28 -0.98 -7.85
C SER A 75 -3.73 -1.43 -7.64
N MET A 76 -4.22 -1.49 -6.40
CA MET A 76 -5.64 -1.77 -6.12
C MET A 76 -6.56 -0.67 -6.66
N GLN A 77 -6.21 0.60 -6.42
CA GLN A 77 -6.99 1.75 -6.91
C GLN A 77 -6.99 1.84 -8.44
N GLU A 78 -5.85 1.58 -9.07
CA GLU A 78 -5.71 1.56 -10.53
C GLU A 78 -6.54 0.43 -11.15
N THR A 79 -6.47 -0.77 -10.57
CA THR A 79 -7.26 -1.94 -11.01
C THR A 79 -8.76 -1.63 -10.95
N GLU A 80 -9.22 -1.01 -9.87
CA GLU A 80 -10.64 -0.64 -9.73
C GLU A 80 -11.07 0.39 -10.78
N LYS A 81 -10.24 1.42 -10.99
CA LYS A 81 -10.49 2.44 -12.02
C LYS A 81 -10.57 1.84 -13.42
N ASP A 82 -9.71 0.89 -13.75
CA ASP A 82 -9.68 0.26 -15.07
C ASP A 82 -10.82 -0.74 -15.26
N ASN A 83 -11.29 -1.39 -14.19
CA ASN A 83 -12.52 -2.17 -14.21
C ASN A 83 -13.74 -1.28 -14.52
N MET A 84 -13.88 -0.14 -13.82
CA MET A 84 -14.99 0.80 -14.08
C MET A 84 -15.03 1.31 -15.52
N LYS A 85 -13.88 1.71 -16.08
CA LYS A 85 -13.80 2.14 -17.49
C LYS A 85 -14.18 1.02 -18.46
N THR A 86 -13.75 -0.20 -18.16
CA THR A 86 -14.06 -1.37 -18.99
C THR A 86 -15.56 -1.64 -18.98
N ASP A 87 -16.19 -1.55 -17.82
CA ASP A 87 -17.62 -1.76 -17.64
C ASP A 87 -18.45 -0.66 -18.31
N GLU A 88 -18.05 0.61 -18.20
CA GLU A 88 -18.70 1.72 -18.92
C GLU A 88 -18.66 1.50 -20.44
N SER A 89 -17.50 1.10 -20.97
CA SER A 89 -17.31 0.82 -22.40
C SER A 89 -18.18 -0.35 -22.88
N GLN A 90 -18.26 -1.44 -22.10
CA GLN A 90 -19.12 -2.59 -22.41
C GLN A 90 -20.60 -2.22 -22.36
N SER A 91 -21.01 -1.47 -21.34
CA SER A 91 -22.38 -0.97 -21.19
C SER A 91 -22.79 -0.10 -22.38
N GLN A 92 -21.93 0.83 -22.80
CA GLN A 92 -22.20 1.69 -23.95
C GLN A 92 -22.29 0.91 -25.26
N THR A 93 -21.42 -0.08 -25.46
CA THR A 93 -21.47 -0.99 -26.60
C THR A 93 -22.77 -1.79 -26.62
N HIS A 94 -23.19 -2.31 -25.47
CA HIS A 94 -24.43 -3.08 -25.33
C HIS A 94 -25.67 -2.21 -25.60
N MET A 95 -25.73 -0.99 -25.05
CA MET A 95 -26.81 -0.03 -25.33
C MET A 95 -26.89 0.32 -26.82
N ASN A 96 -25.75 0.56 -27.47
CA ASN A 96 -25.69 0.83 -28.90
C ASN A 96 -26.20 -0.36 -29.73
N LEU A 97 -25.88 -1.59 -29.33
CA LEU A 97 -26.36 -2.79 -30.00
C LEU A 97 -27.86 -2.98 -29.80
N GLN A 98 -28.37 -2.81 -28.57
CA GLN A 98 -29.80 -2.88 -28.28
C GLN A 98 -30.60 -1.84 -29.08
N ASN A 99 -30.11 -0.61 -29.17
CA ASN A 99 -30.75 0.45 -29.95
C ASN A 99 -30.78 0.16 -31.46
N ARG A 100 -29.95 -0.77 -31.96
CA ARG A 100 -29.92 -1.19 -33.38
C ARG A 100 -30.75 -2.44 -33.66
N LEU A 101 -31.10 -3.19 -32.62
CA LEU A 101 -31.86 -4.44 -32.71
C LEU A 101 -33.33 -4.29 -32.28
N GLY A 102 -33.67 -3.16 -31.64
CA GLY A 102 -35.05 -2.66 -31.53
C GLY A 102 -35.44 -1.87 -32.77
#